data_AF-A0A942G048-F1
#
_entry.id   AF-A0A942G048-F1
#
_cell.length_a   1.000
_cell.length_b   1.000
_cell.length_c   1.000
_cell.angle_alpha   90.00
_cell.angle_beta   90.00
_cell.angle_gamma   90.00
#
_symmetry.space_group_name_H-M   'P 1'
#
loop_
_entity.id
_entity.type
_entity.pdbx_description
1 polymer ?
#
loop_
_entity_poly.entity_id
_entity_poly.type
_entity_poly.pdbx_seq_one_letter_code
_entity_poly.pdbx_strand_id
1 'polypeptide(L)'
;MDCAAGIATTLDDWLRHFTGPAGRPGAAAPAFARAPAGDPAVAVAALAALAAEALARERTLLIVSADDGLLPEFSNALDLRLRPLCLVLPGAAHAGHIALRATLALLKSRLTRAAADSEGPAWGALRARLQAEDALWRAGLAWSARGIEREAPPAGLHDLFPVRILPWSIAQNHGALADWVILLQTGPLPARFCTAWPGAQRTLLLWAAPGGASEIAPGDETMRLRAELDVLGQELAELELELATAQGEVAAFAARYHAQVAGRMTELDRLQADLARARTMRAPADAGLRQEAQRAQARAERSQREDRAFDGSPAPAGTAAFAPPDDLKKRFRQLAQKIHPDRAADEAERAWRTQLMSEANRAYRAGDAAALEEVFALWREGQQQPFPAPAVPPAPTSERGAARRAQLAAVRRRIAVIGAELDRLYGSKLYELFAAARLAARQGRDLLAEMAQRLDAQIAQARAELDMPG
;
A
#
# COMPACT_ATOMS: atom_id res chain seq x y z
N MET A 1 26.80 -11.32 -0.48
CA MET A 1 27.28 -10.14 -1.26
C MET A 1 27.29 -10.43 -2.76
N ASP A 2 27.49 -11.68 -3.18
CA ASP A 2 27.55 -12.07 -4.60
C ASP A 2 26.26 -11.86 -5.41
N CYS A 3 25.08 -12.01 -4.81
CA CYS A 3 23.81 -11.80 -5.53
C CYS A 3 23.61 -10.33 -5.97
N ALA A 4 24.06 -9.35 -5.18
CA ALA A 4 23.88 -7.94 -5.51
C ALA A 4 24.73 -7.51 -6.72
N ALA A 5 25.97 -7.99 -6.79
CA ALA A 5 26.86 -7.77 -7.94
C ALA A 5 26.30 -8.46 -9.20
N GLY A 6 25.72 -9.65 -9.05
CA GLY A 6 25.04 -10.36 -10.14
C GLY A 6 23.81 -9.62 -10.67
N ILE A 7 23.01 -9.01 -9.79
CA ILE A 7 21.84 -8.20 -10.19
C ILE A 7 22.28 -6.96 -10.98
N ALA A 8 23.26 -6.20 -10.46
CA ALA A 8 23.74 -4.98 -11.13
C ALA A 8 24.32 -5.28 -12.52
N THR A 9 25.14 -6.33 -12.63
CA THR A 9 25.73 -6.73 -13.91
C THR A 9 24.65 -7.13 -14.93
N THR A 10 23.69 -7.95 -14.51
CA THR A 10 22.56 -8.36 -15.37
C THR A 10 21.72 -7.17 -15.81
N LEU A 11 21.44 -6.23 -14.89
CA LEU A 11 20.70 -5.00 -15.19
C LEU A 11 21.44 -4.14 -16.22
N ASP A 12 22.73 -3.89 -16.03
CA ASP A 12 23.55 -3.09 -16.94
C ASP A 12 23.60 -3.72 -18.33
N ASP A 13 23.74 -5.05 -18.40
CA ASP A 13 23.69 -5.80 -19.65
C ASP A 13 22.38 -5.59 -20.40
N TRP A 14 21.25 -5.70 -19.71
CA TRP A 14 19.93 -5.49 -20.32
C TRP A 14 19.69 -4.03 -20.71
N LEU A 15 20.13 -3.07 -19.89
CA LEU A 15 19.98 -1.64 -20.14
C LEU A 15 20.66 -1.19 -21.43
N ARG A 16 21.81 -1.78 -21.79
CA ARG A 16 22.51 -1.49 -23.06
C ARG A 16 21.63 -1.73 -24.30
N HIS A 17 20.65 -2.63 -24.23
CA HIS A 17 19.71 -2.86 -25.32
C HIS A 17 18.65 -1.76 -25.45
N PHE A 18 18.41 -0.99 -24.38
CA PHE A 18 17.43 0.10 -24.36
C PHE A 18 18.06 1.47 -24.65
N THR A 19 19.27 1.72 -24.16
CA THR A 19 19.93 3.04 -24.21
C THR A 19 20.92 3.22 -25.38
N GLY A 20 21.23 2.15 -26.11
CA GLY A 20 22.25 2.16 -27.19
C GLY A 20 23.68 2.13 -26.64
N PRO A 21 24.70 1.86 -27.48
CA PRO A 21 26.08 1.77 -27.01
C PRO A 21 26.54 3.13 -26.47
N ALA A 22 26.94 3.14 -25.19
CA ALA A 22 27.57 4.29 -24.55
C ALA A 22 28.81 4.70 -25.37
N GLY A 23 28.73 5.81 -26.12
CA GLY A 23 29.87 6.36 -26.86
C GLY A 23 29.66 6.64 -28.35
N ARG A 24 28.51 6.32 -28.96
CA ARG A 24 28.19 6.79 -30.33
C ARG A 24 26.87 7.56 -30.36
N PRO A 25 26.89 8.91 -30.27
CA PRO A 25 25.69 9.70 -30.54
C PRO A 25 25.21 9.40 -31.98
N GLY A 26 24.05 8.76 -32.12
CA GLY A 26 23.42 8.44 -33.40
C GLY A 26 23.34 6.96 -33.79
N ALA A 27 24.00 6.03 -33.10
CA ALA A 27 23.82 4.61 -33.34
C ALA A 27 22.58 4.09 -32.60
N ALA A 28 21.42 4.05 -33.27
CA ALA A 28 20.21 3.48 -32.69
C ALA A 28 20.42 1.98 -32.37
N ALA A 29 20.15 1.57 -31.14
CA ALA A 29 19.99 0.15 -30.81
C ALA A 29 18.96 -0.50 -31.76
N PRO A 30 18.99 -1.84 -31.97
CA PRO A 30 17.95 -2.49 -32.74
C PRO A 30 16.59 -2.37 -32.03
N ALA A 31 15.49 -2.30 -32.79
CA ALA A 31 14.13 -2.29 -32.22
C ALA A 31 13.80 -3.61 -31.47
N PHE A 32 14.48 -4.70 -31.82
CA PHE A 32 14.36 -6.01 -31.19
C PHE A 32 15.74 -6.60 -30.89
N ALA A 33 15.94 -7.11 -29.68
CA ALA A 33 17.15 -7.79 -29.25
C ALA A 33 16.83 -9.05 -28.46
N ARG A 34 17.82 -9.94 -28.32
CA ARG A 34 17.73 -11.14 -27.49
C ARG A 34 18.90 -11.15 -26.51
N ALA A 35 18.62 -11.53 -25.27
CA ALA A 35 19.63 -11.74 -24.24
C ALA A 35 19.25 -12.96 -23.38
N PRO A 36 20.23 -13.68 -22.79
CA PRO A 36 19.92 -14.70 -21.81
C PRO A 36 19.28 -14.06 -20.56
N ALA A 37 18.31 -14.76 -19.96
CA ALA A 37 17.71 -14.35 -18.69
C ALA A 37 18.67 -14.55 -17.50
N GLY A 38 19.60 -15.50 -17.59
CA GLY A 38 20.51 -15.85 -16.49
C GLY A 38 19.85 -16.74 -15.42
N ASP A 39 20.38 -16.68 -14.19
CA ASP A 39 19.80 -17.34 -13.01
C ASP A 39 18.41 -16.75 -12.70
N PRO A 40 17.34 -17.56 -12.57
CA PRO A 40 15.99 -17.08 -12.27
C PRO A 40 15.90 -16.13 -11.06
N ALA A 41 16.61 -16.41 -9.97
CA ALA A 41 16.54 -15.57 -8.77
C ALA A 41 17.16 -14.18 -9.00
N VAL A 42 18.27 -14.14 -9.74
CA VAL A 42 18.94 -12.90 -10.15
C VAL A 42 18.08 -12.16 -11.19
N ALA A 43 17.47 -12.88 -12.13
CA ALA A 43 16.65 -12.32 -13.19
C ALA A 43 15.43 -11.57 -12.65
N VAL A 44 14.71 -12.15 -11.68
CA VAL A 44 13.53 -11.50 -11.07
C VAL A 44 13.93 -10.19 -10.37
N ALA A 45 15.01 -10.21 -9.60
CA ALA A 45 15.51 -9.01 -8.94
C ALA A 45 16.03 -7.96 -9.95
N ALA A 46 16.70 -8.38 -11.02
CA ALA A 46 17.14 -7.48 -12.10
C ALA A 46 15.97 -6.87 -12.88
N LEU A 47 14.88 -7.61 -13.08
CA LEU A 47 13.66 -7.10 -13.72
C LEU A 47 12.95 -6.05 -12.85
N ALA A 48 12.91 -6.27 -11.53
CA ALA A 48 12.42 -5.26 -10.60
C ALA A 48 13.29 -4.00 -10.58
N ALA A 49 14.62 -4.16 -10.63
CA ALA A 49 15.54 -3.04 -10.74
C ALA A 49 15.40 -2.28 -12.07
N LEU A 50 15.15 -3.00 -13.17
CA LEU A 50 14.87 -2.39 -14.46
C LEU A 50 13.56 -1.59 -14.46
N ALA A 51 12.53 -2.06 -13.76
CA ALA A 51 11.29 -1.29 -13.57
C ALA A 51 11.57 0.03 -12.84
N ALA A 52 12.37 0.00 -11.78
CA ALA A 52 12.79 1.22 -11.08
C ALA A 52 13.56 2.18 -12.01
N GLU A 53 14.44 1.64 -12.86
CA GLU A 53 15.22 2.42 -13.79
C GLU A 53 14.38 3.02 -14.94
N ALA A 54 13.39 2.28 -15.46
CA ALA A 54 12.44 2.79 -16.42
C ALA A 54 11.68 4.00 -15.85
N LEU A 55 11.20 3.88 -14.61
CA LEU A 55 10.54 4.96 -13.89
C LEU A 55 11.45 6.18 -13.67
N ALA A 56 12.72 5.95 -13.29
CA ALA A 56 13.69 7.02 -13.09
C ALA A 56 13.99 7.79 -14.40
N ARG A 57 13.88 7.13 -15.55
CA ARG A 57 14.07 7.72 -16.89
C ARG A 57 12.77 8.19 -17.55
N GLU A 58 11.67 8.23 -16.79
CA GLU A 58 10.33 8.61 -17.26
C GLU A 58 9.86 7.78 -18.46
N ARG A 59 10.24 6.50 -18.49
CA ARG A 59 9.85 5.52 -19.52
C ARG A 59 8.75 4.62 -19.02
N THR A 60 7.91 4.19 -19.96
CA THR A 60 6.93 3.14 -19.75
C THR A 60 7.54 1.78 -20.04
N LEU A 61 7.29 0.81 -19.17
CA LEU A 61 7.81 -0.56 -19.26
C LEU A 61 6.65 -1.55 -19.25
N LEU A 62 6.67 -2.49 -20.20
CA LEU A 62 5.80 -3.66 -20.22
C LEU A 62 6.65 -4.92 -20.10
N ILE A 63 6.43 -5.70 -19.04
CA ILE A 63 7.01 -7.04 -18.87
C ILE A 63 5.91 -8.05 -19.17
N VAL A 64 6.16 -8.92 -20.15
CA VAL A 64 5.22 -9.95 -20.58
C VAL A 64 5.76 -11.32 -20.19
N SER A 65 5.03 -12.03 -19.31
CA SER A 65 5.31 -13.42 -18.94
C SER A 65 4.49 -14.40 -19.79
N ALA A 66 4.90 -15.67 -19.80
CA ALA A 66 4.13 -16.72 -20.45
C ALA A 66 2.79 -16.99 -19.73
N ASP A 67 2.83 -17.00 -18.40
CA ASP A 67 1.70 -17.28 -17.50
C ASP A 67 1.81 -16.48 -16.19
N ASP A 68 0.92 -16.77 -15.25
CA ASP A 68 0.84 -16.11 -13.95
C ASP A 68 1.94 -16.52 -12.96
N GLY A 69 2.72 -17.57 -13.26
CA GLY A 69 3.59 -18.26 -12.30
C GLY A 69 4.69 -17.38 -11.70
N LEU A 70 5.26 -16.46 -12.49
CA LEU A 70 6.32 -15.54 -12.03
C LEU A 70 5.78 -14.22 -11.47
N LEU A 71 4.49 -13.91 -11.65
CA LEU A 71 3.92 -12.64 -11.19
C LEU A 71 4.11 -12.40 -9.69
N PRO A 72 3.97 -13.42 -8.81
CA PRO A 72 4.23 -13.21 -7.41
C PRO A 72 5.67 -12.82 -7.09
N GLU A 73 6.63 -13.49 -7.73
CA GLU A 73 8.05 -13.21 -7.50
C GLU A 73 8.40 -11.79 -7.94
N PHE A 74 7.86 -11.35 -9.08
CA PHE A 74 8.01 -9.97 -9.54
C PHE A 74 7.44 -8.96 -8.55
N SER A 75 6.20 -9.14 -8.13
CA SER A 75 5.53 -8.25 -7.17
C SER A 75 6.34 -8.10 -5.87
N ASN A 76 6.89 -9.21 -5.37
CA ASN A 76 7.72 -9.22 -4.17
C ASN A 76 9.07 -8.49 -4.34
N ALA A 77 9.69 -8.60 -5.52
CA ALA A 77 10.99 -8.03 -5.82
C ALA A 77 10.96 -6.51 -6.08
N LEU A 78 9.79 -5.95 -6.43
CA LEU A 78 9.61 -4.52 -6.65
C LEU A 78 9.97 -3.69 -5.42
N ASP A 79 10.59 -2.53 -5.66
CA ASP A 79 10.84 -1.53 -4.64
C ASP A 79 9.50 -1.07 -4.03
N LEU A 80 9.39 -1.16 -2.69
CA LEU A 80 8.18 -0.77 -1.95
C LEU A 80 7.72 0.66 -2.25
N ARG A 81 8.65 1.58 -2.50
CA ARG A 81 8.34 2.99 -2.79
C ARG A 81 7.80 3.18 -4.19
N LEU A 82 8.14 2.30 -5.12
CA LEU A 82 7.73 2.37 -6.53
C LEU A 82 6.62 1.38 -6.88
N ARG A 83 6.35 0.39 -6.02
CA ARG A 83 5.32 -0.63 -6.19
C ARG A 83 3.94 -0.09 -6.61
N PRO A 84 3.43 1.04 -6.08
CA PRO A 84 2.14 1.58 -6.51
C PRO A 84 2.10 2.09 -7.97
N LEU A 85 3.27 2.27 -8.60
CA LEU A 85 3.42 2.68 -10.01
C LEU A 85 3.50 1.47 -10.95
N CYS A 86 3.60 0.27 -10.39
CA CYS A 86 3.75 -0.99 -11.10
C CYS A 86 2.46 -1.82 -10.99
N LEU A 87 1.79 -2.01 -12.11
CA LEU A 87 0.59 -2.81 -12.20
C LEU A 87 0.93 -4.27 -12.52
N VAL A 88 0.62 -5.18 -11.61
CA VAL A 88 0.76 -6.63 -11.81
C VAL A 88 -0.63 -7.22 -12.00
N LEU A 89 -0.96 -7.73 -13.19
CA LEU A 89 -2.28 -8.33 -13.45
C LEU A 89 -2.15 -9.81 -13.79
N PRO A 90 -2.89 -10.71 -13.10
CA PRO A 90 -3.03 -12.09 -13.51
C PRO A 90 -3.92 -12.24 -14.75
N GLY A 91 -3.78 -13.36 -15.45
CA GLY A 91 -4.48 -13.67 -16.69
C GLY A 91 -5.97 -13.93 -16.53
N ALA A 92 -6.39 -14.28 -15.31
CA ALA A 92 -7.79 -14.43 -14.97
C ALA A 92 -8.47 -13.05 -14.85
N ALA A 93 -9.37 -12.72 -15.78
CA ALA A 93 -10.04 -11.42 -15.84
C ALA A 93 -10.60 -10.93 -14.50
N HIS A 94 -11.24 -11.84 -13.75
CA HIS A 94 -11.79 -11.54 -12.43
C HIS A 94 -10.72 -11.18 -11.38
N ALA A 95 -9.66 -11.97 -11.29
CA ALA A 95 -8.52 -11.67 -10.41
C ALA A 95 -7.79 -10.40 -10.87
N GLY A 96 -7.71 -10.16 -12.18
CA GLY A 96 -7.18 -8.95 -12.78
C GLY A 96 -7.93 -7.69 -12.33
N HIS A 97 -9.26 -7.72 -12.29
CA HIS A 97 -10.04 -6.59 -11.76
C HIS A 97 -9.78 -6.33 -10.28
N ILE A 98 -9.58 -7.39 -9.49
CA ILE A 98 -9.30 -7.25 -8.05
C ILE A 98 -7.91 -6.66 -7.84
N ALA A 99 -6.89 -7.19 -8.54
CA ALA A 99 -5.52 -6.67 -8.49
C ALA A 99 -5.46 -5.20 -8.93
N LEU A 100 -6.15 -4.83 -10.02
CA LEU A 100 -6.23 -3.45 -10.48
C LEU A 100 -6.85 -2.52 -9.42
N ARG A 101 -7.95 -2.94 -8.76
CA ARG A 101 -8.56 -2.16 -7.66
C ARG A 101 -7.61 -2.01 -6.48
N ALA A 102 -6.91 -3.09 -6.10
CA ALA A 102 -5.97 -3.06 -5.00
C ALA A 102 -4.80 -2.10 -5.28
N THR A 103 -4.19 -2.19 -6.47
CA THR A 103 -3.12 -1.29 -6.89
C THR A 103 -3.60 0.17 -7.01
N LEU A 104 -4.84 0.41 -7.49
CA LEU A 104 -5.44 1.75 -7.50
C LEU A 104 -5.67 2.30 -6.07
N ALA A 105 -6.14 1.47 -5.14
CA ALA A 105 -6.33 1.86 -3.75
C ALA A 105 -4.99 2.20 -3.08
N LEU A 106 -3.96 1.40 -3.33
CA LEU A 106 -2.59 1.65 -2.88
C LEU A 106 -2.04 2.96 -3.45
N LEU A 107 -2.20 3.18 -4.76
CA LEU A 107 -1.79 4.41 -5.42
C LEU A 107 -2.52 5.64 -4.86
N LYS A 108 -3.85 5.57 -4.73
CA LYS A 108 -4.67 6.62 -4.13
C LYS A 108 -4.17 6.96 -2.72
N SER A 109 -4.00 5.94 -1.89
CA SER A 109 -3.51 6.08 -0.51
C SER A 109 -2.15 6.80 -0.45
N ARG A 110 -1.20 6.40 -1.30
CA ARG A 110 0.14 7.01 -1.39
C ARG A 110 0.13 8.46 -1.85
N LEU A 111 -0.77 8.80 -2.77
CA LEU A 111 -0.99 10.17 -3.22
C LEU A 111 -1.64 11.02 -2.12
N THR A 112 -2.62 10.48 -1.39
CA THR A 112 -3.31 11.16 -0.29
C THR A 112 -2.42 11.40 0.91
N ARG A 113 -1.56 10.45 1.27
CA ARG A 113 -0.56 10.63 2.34
C ARG A 113 0.51 11.65 1.96
N ALA A 114 0.85 11.72 0.67
CA ALA A 114 1.95 12.52 0.14
C ALA A 114 3.19 12.39 1.03
N ALA A 115 3.58 11.15 1.37
CA ALA A 115 4.69 10.91 2.27
C ALA A 115 6.04 10.98 1.57
N ALA A 116 7.14 11.00 2.34
CA ALA A 116 8.50 11.08 1.78
C ALA A 116 8.81 9.89 0.85
N ASP A 117 8.15 8.75 1.05
CA ASP A 117 8.25 7.58 0.16
C ASP A 117 7.46 7.75 -1.16
N SER A 118 6.64 8.80 -1.29
CA SER A 118 5.90 9.19 -2.50
C SER A 118 6.44 10.46 -3.18
N GLU A 119 7.72 10.78 -2.97
CA GLU A 119 8.45 11.90 -3.57
C GLU A 119 9.49 11.42 -4.59
N GLY A 120 10.04 12.35 -5.38
CA GLY A 120 11.03 12.07 -6.44
C GLY A 120 10.47 12.13 -7.87
N PRO A 121 11.35 11.96 -8.88
CA PRO A 121 11.01 12.19 -10.29
C PRO A 121 9.91 11.25 -10.79
N ALA A 122 9.98 9.95 -10.47
CA ALA A 122 8.97 8.97 -10.86
C ALA A 122 7.56 9.34 -10.37
N TRP A 123 7.45 9.77 -9.11
CA TRP A 123 6.18 10.23 -8.52
C TRP A 123 5.71 11.57 -9.10
N GLY A 124 6.65 12.47 -9.47
CA GLY A 124 6.36 13.70 -10.19
C GLY A 124 5.76 13.43 -11.57
N ALA A 125 6.40 12.56 -12.35
CA ALA A 125 5.93 12.14 -13.66
C ALA A 125 4.57 11.43 -13.59
N LEU A 126 4.36 10.58 -12.58
CA LEU A 126 3.05 9.96 -12.33
C LEU A 126 1.97 10.99 -12.05
N ARG A 127 2.22 11.98 -11.18
CA ARG A 127 1.25 13.05 -10.91
C ARG A 127 0.91 13.85 -12.17
N ALA A 128 1.91 14.19 -12.98
CA ALA A 128 1.69 14.87 -14.26
C ALA A 128 0.83 14.02 -15.22
N ARG A 129 1.09 12.70 -15.27
CA ARG A 129 0.27 11.77 -16.06
C ARG A 129 -1.17 11.70 -15.56
N LEU A 130 -1.38 11.53 -14.26
CA LEU A 130 -2.73 11.48 -13.67
C LEU A 130 -3.48 12.81 -13.86
N GLN A 131 -2.78 13.94 -13.91
CA GLN A 131 -3.37 15.24 -14.21
C GLN A 131 -3.77 15.36 -15.69
N ALA A 132 -2.96 14.83 -16.62
CA ALA A 132 -3.30 14.79 -18.03
C ALA A 132 -4.50 13.88 -18.30
N GLU A 133 -4.59 12.75 -17.58
CA GLU A 133 -5.65 11.74 -17.69
C GLU A 133 -6.67 11.85 -16.54
N ASP A 134 -6.94 13.06 -16.05
CA ASP A 134 -7.74 13.28 -14.82
C ASP A 134 -9.15 12.68 -14.90
N ALA A 135 -9.81 12.75 -16.06
CA ALA A 135 -11.13 12.15 -16.27
C ALA A 135 -11.09 10.61 -16.10
N LEU A 136 -10.07 9.97 -16.68
CA LEU A 136 -9.86 8.52 -16.58
C LEU A 136 -9.49 8.13 -15.15
N TRP A 137 -8.63 8.91 -14.48
CA TRP A 137 -8.27 8.71 -13.08
C TRP A 137 -9.51 8.75 -12.17
N ARG A 138 -10.36 9.78 -12.29
CA ARG A 138 -11.60 9.89 -11.51
C ARG A 138 -12.58 8.75 -11.80
N ALA A 139 -12.72 8.36 -13.07
CA ALA A 139 -13.55 7.23 -13.46
C ALA A 139 -13.05 5.91 -12.84
N GLY A 140 -11.72 5.70 -12.83
CA GLY A 140 -11.07 4.56 -12.20
C GLY A 140 -11.29 4.52 -10.69
N LEU A 141 -11.15 5.65 -10.01
CA LEU A 141 -11.45 5.75 -8.57
C LEU A 141 -12.91 5.45 -8.26
N ALA A 142 -13.85 5.98 -9.05
CA ALA A 142 -15.27 5.70 -8.88
C ALA A 142 -15.60 4.21 -9.10
N TRP A 143 -15.02 3.60 -10.13
CA TRP A 143 -15.14 2.16 -10.38
C TRP A 143 -14.56 1.30 -9.25
N SER A 144 -13.41 1.70 -8.70
CA SER A 144 -12.81 1.01 -7.56
C SER A 144 -13.70 1.12 -6.33
N ALA A 145 -14.23 2.31 -6.03
CA ALA A 145 -15.07 2.57 -4.87
C ALA A 145 -16.42 1.82 -4.91
N ARG A 146 -17.02 1.65 -6.10
CA ARG A 146 -18.25 0.86 -6.26
C ARG A 146 -18.06 -0.61 -5.93
N GLY A 147 -16.87 -1.16 -6.20
CA GLY A 147 -16.54 -2.55 -5.86
C GLY A 147 -17.43 -3.60 -6.54
N ILE A 148 -18.15 -3.25 -7.62
CA ILE A 148 -19.09 -4.16 -8.28
C ILE A 148 -18.31 -5.26 -8.99
N GLU A 149 -18.64 -6.50 -8.64
CA GLU A 149 -17.84 -7.68 -8.97
C GLU A 149 -17.57 -7.86 -10.46
N ARG A 150 -18.62 -7.75 -11.28
CA ARG A 150 -18.58 -8.00 -12.74
C ARG A 150 -18.44 -6.73 -13.57
N GLU A 151 -18.27 -5.58 -12.94
CA GLU A 151 -18.13 -4.31 -13.65
C GLU A 151 -16.72 -4.22 -14.24
N ALA A 152 -16.64 -4.08 -15.57
CA ALA A 152 -15.37 -3.87 -16.27
C ALA A 152 -14.77 -2.50 -15.89
N PRO A 153 -13.43 -2.39 -15.82
CA PRO A 153 -12.78 -1.10 -15.60
C PRO A 153 -13.02 -0.16 -16.79
N PRO A 154 -12.98 1.17 -16.57
CA PRO A 154 -12.87 2.15 -17.65
C PRO A 154 -11.78 1.78 -18.66
N ALA A 155 -12.06 1.95 -19.96
CA ALA A 155 -11.10 1.68 -21.01
C ALA A 155 -9.83 2.55 -20.84
N GLY A 156 -8.66 1.94 -21.05
CA GLY A 156 -7.37 2.63 -20.89
C GLY A 156 -6.88 2.78 -19.44
N LEU A 157 -7.64 2.35 -18.42
CA LEU A 157 -7.25 2.54 -17.02
C LEU A 157 -5.88 1.93 -16.67
N HIS A 158 -5.51 0.84 -17.35
CA HIS A 158 -4.21 0.18 -17.20
C HIS A 158 -3.04 1.09 -17.63
N ASP A 159 -3.25 2.00 -18.59
CA ASP A 159 -2.23 2.88 -19.16
C ASP A 159 -1.83 4.02 -18.22
N LEU A 160 -2.61 4.26 -17.16
CA LEU A 160 -2.20 5.16 -16.08
C LEU A 160 -0.92 4.67 -15.40
N PHE A 161 -0.65 3.36 -15.41
CA PHE A 161 0.50 2.75 -14.75
C PHE A 161 1.70 2.68 -15.70
N PRO A 162 2.81 3.37 -15.37
CA PRO A 162 4.02 3.37 -16.21
C PRO A 162 4.67 1.99 -16.35
N VAL A 163 4.60 1.15 -15.32
CA VAL A 163 5.11 -0.22 -15.37
C VAL A 163 3.93 -1.17 -15.34
N ARG A 164 3.87 -2.09 -16.30
CA ARG A 164 2.85 -3.15 -16.37
C ARG A 164 3.54 -4.51 -16.48
N ILE A 165 3.10 -5.46 -15.67
CA ILE A 165 3.61 -6.83 -15.61
C ILE A 165 2.42 -7.75 -15.82
N LEU A 166 2.35 -8.36 -16.99
CA LEU A 166 1.15 -9.04 -17.49
C LEU A 166 1.53 -10.38 -18.12
N PRO A 167 0.72 -11.44 -18.01
CA PRO A 167 0.86 -12.59 -18.87
C PRO A 167 0.45 -12.25 -20.30
N TRP A 168 0.95 -13.04 -21.25
CA TRP A 168 0.68 -12.88 -22.68
C TRP A 168 -0.83 -12.83 -23.03
N SER A 169 -1.66 -13.56 -22.29
CA SER A 169 -3.13 -13.59 -22.50
C SER A 169 -3.79 -12.22 -22.33
N ILE A 170 -3.21 -11.33 -21.52
CA ILE A 170 -3.71 -9.98 -21.25
C ILE A 170 -2.95 -8.94 -22.07
N ALA A 171 -1.64 -9.12 -22.23
CA ALA A 171 -0.78 -8.15 -22.91
C ALA A 171 -1.19 -7.88 -24.37
N GLN A 172 -1.77 -8.85 -25.08
CA GLN A 172 -2.28 -8.66 -26.44
C GLN A 172 -3.39 -7.61 -26.55
N ASN A 173 -4.22 -7.49 -25.51
CA ASN A 173 -5.37 -6.60 -25.51
C ASN A 173 -5.07 -5.26 -24.81
N HIS A 174 -4.08 -5.24 -23.90
CA HIS A 174 -3.85 -4.11 -22.98
C HIS A 174 -2.39 -3.60 -22.96
N GLY A 175 -1.49 -4.16 -23.78
CA GLY A 175 -0.07 -3.83 -23.80
C GLY A 175 0.38 -2.90 -24.94
N ALA A 176 -0.53 -2.13 -25.55
CA ALA A 176 -0.32 -1.56 -26.88
C ALA A 176 0.75 -0.45 -26.97
N LEU A 177 1.06 0.28 -25.89
CA LEU A 177 1.99 1.42 -25.94
C LEU A 177 2.94 1.40 -24.74
N ALA A 178 4.17 0.94 -24.95
CA ALA A 178 5.24 1.02 -23.96
C ALA A 178 6.56 1.41 -24.65
N ASP A 179 7.37 2.27 -24.04
CA ASP A 179 8.69 2.60 -24.57
C ASP A 179 9.55 1.32 -24.61
N TRP A 180 9.57 0.58 -23.50
CA TRP A 180 10.35 -0.63 -23.31
C TRP A 180 9.45 -1.84 -23.11
N VAL A 181 9.75 -2.92 -23.82
CA VAL A 181 9.06 -4.20 -23.67
C VAL A 181 10.07 -5.29 -23.36
N ILE A 182 9.75 -6.11 -22.35
CA ILE A 182 10.44 -7.37 -22.07
C ILE A 182 9.50 -8.52 -22.34
N LEU A 183 9.98 -9.49 -23.10
CA LEU A 183 9.32 -10.77 -23.29
C LEU A 183 10.10 -11.83 -22.52
N LEU A 184 9.44 -12.48 -21.55
CA LEU A 184 10.05 -13.54 -20.74
C LEU A 184 9.67 -14.89 -21.32
N GLN A 185 10.67 -15.62 -21.81
CA GLN A 185 10.50 -16.94 -22.38
C GLN A 185 11.06 -18.00 -21.43
N THR A 186 10.16 -18.88 -20.97
CA THR A 186 10.48 -20.06 -20.15
C THR A 186 10.45 -21.38 -20.94
N GLY A 187 10.09 -21.36 -22.24
CA GLY A 187 9.99 -22.55 -23.11
C GLY A 187 10.15 -22.22 -24.60
N PRO A 188 10.05 -23.17 -25.56
CA PRO A 188 10.31 -22.91 -26.98
C PRO A 188 9.37 -21.84 -27.60
N LEU A 189 9.94 -20.90 -28.36
CA LEU A 189 9.20 -19.79 -28.98
C LEU A 189 8.73 -20.12 -30.41
N PRO A 190 7.43 -19.95 -30.71
CA PRO A 190 6.97 -19.79 -32.08
C PRO A 190 7.61 -18.56 -32.77
N ALA A 191 7.94 -18.68 -34.06
CA ALA A 191 8.66 -17.66 -34.84
C ALA A 191 7.98 -16.26 -34.84
N ARG A 192 6.64 -16.23 -34.77
CA ARG A 192 5.86 -14.97 -34.69
C ARG A 192 6.12 -14.14 -33.43
N PHE A 193 6.74 -14.71 -32.41
CA PHE A 193 7.05 -14.04 -31.14
C PHE A 193 8.51 -13.59 -31.05
N CYS A 194 9.26 -13.77 -32.12
CA CYS A 194 10.67 -13.38 -32.24
C CYS A 194 10.84 -12.03 -32.95
N THR A 195 9.92 -11.10 -32.71
CA THR A 195 9.85 -9.80 -33.40
C THR A 195 9.67 -8.65 -32.41
N ALA A 196 9.90 -7.42 -32.89
CA ALA A 196 9.60 -6.22 -32.11
C ALA A 196 8.12 -6.18 -31.70
N TRP A 197 7.85 -5.75 -30.48
CA TRP A 197 6.50 -5.50 -29.99
C TRP A 197 5.89 -4.31 -30.74
N PRO A 198 4.64 -4.42 -31.25
CA PRO A 198 4.00 -3.33 -31.97
C PRO A 198 3.91 -2.05 -31.11
N GLY A 199 4.37 -0.93 -31.65
CA GLY A 199 4.31 0.36 -30.95
C GLY A 199 5.40 0.59 -29.88
N ALA A 200 6.25 -0.41 -29.61
CA ALA A 200 7.36 -0.24 -28.67
C ALA A 200 8.58 0.41 -29.31
N GLN A 201 9.30 1.26 -28.56
CA GLN A 201 10.59 1.79 -29.03
C GLN A 201 11.64 0.68 -29.03
N ARG A 202 11.60 -0.20 -28.02
CA ARG A 202 12.58 -1.27 -27.81
C ARG A 202 11.90 -2.52 -27.24
N THR A 203 12.23 -3.67 -27.80
CA THR A 203 11.80 -4.99 -27.30
C THR A 203 13.02 -5.85 -27.02
N LEU A 204 13.13 -6.34 -25.78
CA LEU A 204 14.14 -7.31 -25.37
C LEU A 204 13.47 -8.64 -25.05
N LEU A 205 13.84 -9.67 -25.79
CA LEU A 205 13.46 -11.04 -25.48
C LEU A 205 14.51 -11.66 -24.56
N LEU A 206 14.08 -12.03 -23.36
CA LEU A 206 14.88 -12.78 -22.39
C LEU A 206 14.55 -14.27 -22.51
N TRP A 207 15.56 -15.07 -22.84
CA TRP A 207 15.41 -16.52 -22.94
C TRP A 207 16.14 -17.21 -21.79
N ALA A 208 15.46 -18.13 -21.10
CA ALA A 208 16.12 -19.07 -20.21
C ALA A 208 16.67 -20.25 -21.04
N ALA A 209 17.86 -20.76 -20.68
CA ALA A 209 18.36 -22.01 -21.25
C ALA A 209 17.35 -23.14 -20.94
N PRO A 210 17.16 -24.13 -21.83
CA PRO A 210 16.18 -25.20 -21.64
C PRO A 210 16.60 -26.07 -20.44
N GLY A 211 16.14 -25.71 -19.25
CA GLY A 211 16.29 -26.44 -18.01
C GLY A 211 14.91 -26.87 -17.53
N GLY A 212 14.48 -28.05 -17.99
CA GLY A 212 13.19 -28.65 -17.61
C GLY A 212 12.00 -27.95 -18.26
N ALA A 213 11.65 -28.37 -19.47
CA ALA A 213 10.30 -28.14 -19.97
C ALA A 213 9.31 -28.76 -18.99
N SER A 214 8.69 -27.95 -18.14
CA SER A 214 7.37 -28.34 -17.65
C SER A 214 6.47 -28.18 -18.86
N GLU A 215 6.11 -29.30 -19.50
CA GLU A 215 4.95 -29.31 -20.37
C GLU A 215 3.82 -28.62 -19.62
N ILE A 216 3.31 -27.53 -20.19
CA ILE A 216 2.12 -26.85 -19.69
C ILE A 216 0.99 -27.85 -19.89
N ALA A 217 0.69 -28.63 -18.85
CA ALA A 217 -0.54 -29.38 -18.79
C ALA A 217 -1.69 -28.37 -18.93
N PRO A 218 -2.64 -28.60 -19.85
CA PRO A 218 -3.77 -27.70 -20.02
C PRO A 218 -4.60 -27.69 -18.72
N GLY A 219 -4.60 -26.55 -18.03
CA GLY A 219 -5.67 -26.14 -17.11
C GLY A 219 -5.93 -27.02 -15.88
N ASP A 220 -4.94 -27.23 -15.01
CA ASP A 220 -5.29 -27.60 -13.62
C ASP A 220 -5.87 -26.35 -12.93
N GLU A 221 -7.21 -26.31 -12.79
CA GLU A 221 -7.95 -25.27 -12.05
C GLU A 221 -7.32 -25.00 -10.68
N THR A 222 -6.74 -26.02 -10.04
CA THR A 222 -6.08 -25.92 -8.74
C THR A 222 -4.82 -25.05 -8.80
N MET A 223 -3.99 -25.21 -9.83
CA MET A 223 -2.79 -24.40 -10.02
C MET A 223 -3.16 -22.95 -10.34
N ARG A 224 -4.17 -22.75 -11.19
CA ARG A 224 -4.68 -21.42 -11.50
C ARG A 224 -5.22 -20.71 -10.26
N LEU A 225 -6.09 -21.36 -9.49
CA LEU A 225 -6.65 -20.79 -8.25
C LEU A 225 -5.55 -20.50 -7.22
N ARG A 226 -4.50 -21.33 -7.17
CA ARG A 226 -3.34 -21.09 -6.31
C ARG A 226 -2.56 -19.84 -6.75
N ALA A 227 -2.27 -19.70 -8.05
CA ALA A 227 -1.61 -18.52 -8.58
C ALA A 227 -2.44 -17.24 -8.33
N GLU A 228 -3.76 -17.30 -8.55
CA GLU A 228 -4.67 -16.19 -8.23
C GLU A 228 -4.65 -15.85 -6.73
N LEU A 229 -4.68 -16.85 -5.84
CA LEU A 229 -4.57 -16.65 -4.39
C LEU A 229 -3.23 -16.06 -3.96
N ASP A 230 -2.14 -16.42 -4.62
CA ASP A 230 -0.81 -15.91 -4.30
C ASP A 230 -0.64 -14.47 -4.75
N VAL A 231 -1.12 -14.12 -5.96
CA VAL A 231 -1.15 -12.72 -6.44
C VAL A 231 -2.04 -11.85 -5.56
N LEU A 232 -3.29 -12.25 -5.30
CA LEU A 232 -4.17 -11.44 -4.46
C LEU A 232 -3.73 -11.42 -2.99
N GLY A 233 -3.06 -12.47 -2.50
CA GLY A 233 -2.45 -12.48 -1.18
C GLY A 233 -1.34 -11.43 -1.03
N GLN A 234 -0.64 -11.09 -2.10
CA GLN A 234 0.37 -10.02 -2.10
C GLN A 234 -0.26 -8.64 -2.09
N GLU A 235 -1.25 -8.41 -2.96
CA GLU A 235 -2.03 -7.17 -2.97
C GLU A 235 -2.64 -6.91 -1.59
N LEU A 236 -3.14 -7.96 -0.94
CA LEU A 236 -3.65 -7.89 0.43
C LEU A 236 -2.55 -7.53 1.44
N ALA A 237 -1.38 -8.18 1.39
CA ALA A 237 -0.27 -7.87 2.29
C ALA A 237 0.27 -6.44 2.11
N GLU A 238 0.27 -5.92 0.88
CA GLU A 238 0.62 -4.53 0.57
C GLU A 238 -0.39 -3.55 1.17
N LEU A 239 -1.68 -3.82 1.02
CA LEU A 239 -2.73 -3.00 1.59
C LEU A 239 -2.77 -3.06 3.13
N GLU A 240 -2.50 -4.23 3.73
CA GLU A 240 -2.34 -4.34 5.20
C GLU A 240 -1.15 -3.51 5.69
N LEU A 241 -0.01 -3.56 4.99
CA LEU A 241 1.14 -2.69 5.30
C LEU A 241 0.76 -1.21 5.18
N GLU A 242 0.05 -0.83 4.12
CA GLU A 242 -0.38 0.55 3.89
C GLU A 242 -1.31 1.04 5.01
N LEU A 243 -2.31 0.24 5.37
CA LEU A 243 -3.25 0.54 6.45
C LEU A 243 -2.54 0.66 7.79
N ALA A 244 -1.69 -0.32 8.15
CA ALA A 244 -0.94 -0.29 9.41
C ALA A 244 0.00 0.92 9.47
N THR A 245 0.57 1.33 8.34
CA THR A 245 1.42 2.53 8.24
C THR A 245 0.60 3.80 8.46
N ALA A 246 -0.53 3.95 7.77
CA ALA A 246 -1.39 5.12 7.89
C ALA A 246 -1.97 5.24 9.32
N GLN A 247 -2.38 4.12 9.92
CA GLN A 247 -2.82 4.08 11.32
C GLN A 247 -1.69 4.46 12.29
N GLY A 248 -0.46 3.99 12.07
CA GLY A 248 0.70 4.37 12.87
C GLY A 248 1.03 5.86 12.80
N GLU A 249 1.00 6.45 11.59
CA GLU A 249 1.20 7.88 11.39
C GLU A 249 0.15 8.73 12.13
N VAL A 250 -1.13 8.36 11.98
CA VAL A 250 -2.23 9.06 12.65
C VAL A 250 -2.20 8.88 14.16
N ALA A 251 -1.86 7.68 14.66
CA ALA A 251 -1.75 7.43 16.09
C ALA A 251 -0.60 8.23 16.73
N ALA A 252 0.57 8.29 16.08
CA ALA A 252 1.69 9.10 16.54
C ALA A 252 1.34 10.60 16.53
N PHE A 253 0.61 11.06 15.51
CA PHE A 253 0.11 12.43 15.48
C PHE A 253 -0.92 12.71 16.58
N ALA A 254 -1.88 11.80 16.79
CA ALA A 254 -2.87 11.91 17.86
C ALA A 254 -2.21 12.02 19.23
N ALA A 255 -1.22 11.17 19.53
CA ALA A 255 -0.47 11.24 20.79
C ALA A 255 0.19 12.62 20.99
N ARG A 256 0.83 13.17 19.94
CA ARG A 256 1.40 14.53 19.99
C ARG A 256 0.34 15.61 20.17
N TYR A 257 -0.77 15.52 19.44
CA TYR A 257 -1.89 16.45 19.56
C TYR A 257 -2.49 16.44 20.97
N HIS A 258 -2.71 15.26 21.55
CA HIS A 258 -3.22 15.15 22.92
C HIS A 258 -2.23 15.73 23.94
N ALA A 259 -0.94 15.40 23.81
CA ALA A 259 0.10 15.91 24.70
C ALA A 259 0.26 17.45 24.65
N GLN A 260 0.08 18.07 23.47
CA GLN A 260 0.34 19.51 23.29
C GLN A 260 -0.91 20.38 23.33
N VAL A 261 -2.06 19.89 22.86
CA VAL A 261 -3.23 20.73 22.56
C VAL A 261 -4.47 20.32 23.36
N ALA A 262 -4.77 19.03 23.49
CA ALA A 262 -6.05 18.58 24.06
C ALA A 262 -6.28 19.06 25.50
N GLY A 263 -5.26 18.94 26.38
CA GLY A 263 -5.36 19.42 27.76
C GLY A 263 -5.65 20.92 27.86
N ARG A 264 -5.05 21.72 26.97
CA ARG A 264 -5.27 23.18 26.90
C ARG A 264 -6.68 23.51 26.42
N MET A 265 -7.22 22.78 25.45
CA MET A 265 -8.60 22.97 24.99
C MET A 265 -9.60 22.67 26.11
N THR A 266 -9.41 21.55 26.82
CA THR A 266 -10.24 21.16 27.97
C THR A 266 -10.19 22.23 29.07
N GLU A 267 -9.00 22.77 29.36
CA GLU A 267 -8.86 23.86 30.32
C GLU A 267 -9.58 25.14 29.88
N LEU A 268 -9.41 25.55 28.62
CA LEU A 268 -10.05 26.75 28.09
C LEU A 268 -11.59 26.61 28.13
N ASP A 269 -12.14 25.48 27.72
CA ASP A 269 -13.58 25.23 27.76
C ASP A 269 -14.12 25.30 29.21
N ARG A 270 -13.37 24.76 30.18
CA ARG A 270 -13.72 24.87 31.61
C ARG A 270 -13.77 26.33 32.06
N LEU A 271 -12.74 27.12 31.75
CA LEU A 271 -12.68 28.53 32.12
C LEU A 271 -13.79 29.34 31.45
N GLN A 272 -14.12 29.04 30.19
CA GLN A 272 -15.25 29.66 29.50
C GLN A 272 -16.59 29.33 30.15
N ALA A 273 -16.78 28.08 30.60
CA ALA A 273 -17.96 27.70 31.38
C ALA A 273 -18.01 28.45 32.73
N ASP A 274 -16.88 28.60 33.42
CA ASP A 274 -16.76 29.39 34.65
C ASP A 274 -17.15 30.86 34.43
N LEU A 275 -16.63 31.48 33.36
CA LEU A 275 -16.95 32.85 32.97
C LEU A 275 -18.44 33.04 32.66
N ALA A 276 -19.02 32.14 31.86
CA ALA A 276 -20.44 32.22 31.51
C ALA A 276 -21.35 32.05 32.75
N ARG A 277 -20.95 31.20 33.71
CA ARG A 277 -21.63 31.08 35.01
C ARG A 277 -21.52 32.34 35.85
N ALA A 278 -20.33 32.94 35.93
CA ALA A 278 -20.12 34.20 36.65
C ALA A 278 -20.97 35.34 36.07
N ARG A 279 -21.05 35.44 34.74
CA ARG A 279 -21.92 36.42 34.04
C ARG A 279 -23.40 36.20 34.38
N THR A 280 -23.84 34.94 34.38
CA THR A 280 -25.22 34.58 34.75
C THR A 280 -25.55 34.93 36.20
N MET A 281 -24.61 34.75 37.14
CA MET A 281 -24.79 35.12 38.54
C MET A 281 -24.97 36.64 38.73
N ARG A 282 -24.32 37.46 37.89
CA ARG A 282 -24.45 38.92 37.91
C ARG A 282 -25.78 39.40 37.30
N ALA A 283 -26.34 38.65 36.35
CA ALA A 283 -27.61 38.97 35.67
C ALA A 283 -28.52 37.74 35.52
N PRO A 284 -29.11 37.23 36.61
CA PRO A 284 -29.85 35.95 36.61
C PRO A 284 -31.15 35.96 35.80
N ALA A 285 -31.71 37.15 35.56
CA ALA A 285 -32.92 37.32 34.75
C ALA A 285 -32.67 37.19 33.23
N ASP A 286 -31.42 37.32 32.78
CA ASP A 286 -31.07 37.24 31.36
C ASP A 286 -31.14 35.79 30.86
N ALA A 287 -32.10 35.51 29.98
CA ALA A 287 -32.26 34.18 29.39
C ALA A 287 -31.14 33.81 28.40
N GLY A 288 -30.54 34.80 27.73
CA GLY A 288 -29.44 34.60 26.79
C GLY A 288 -28.17 34.14 27.50
N LEU A 289 -27.80 34.81 28.60
CA LEU A 289 -26.64 34.43 29.43
C LEU A 289 -26.80 33.02 30.02
N ARG A 290 -28.01 32.67 30.49
CA ARG A 290 -28.31 31.31 30.96
C ARG A 290 -28.10 30.25 29.88
N GLN A 291 -28.58 30.51 28.66
CA GLN A 291 -28.41 29.58 27.54
C GLN A 291 -26.93 29.46 27.14
N GLU A 292 -26.18 30.56 27.13
CA GLU A 292 -24.75 30.56 26.85
C GLU A 292 -23.97 29.73 27.89
N ALA A 293 -24.27 29.91 29.17
CA ALA A 293 -23.66 29.13 30.26
C ALA A 293 -23.93 27.64 30.14
N GLN A 294 -25.17 27.24 29.80
CA GLN A 294 -25.51 25.84 29.55
C GLN A 294 -24.72 25.26 28.37
N ARG A 295 -24.59 26.02 27.27
CA ARG A 295 -23.81 25.59 26.10
C ARG A 295 -22.32 25.48 26.43
N ALA A 296 -21.76 26.42 27.18
CA ALA A 296 -20.36 26.39 27.60
C ALA A 296 -20.08 25.20 28.52
N GLN A 297 -20.96 24.94 29.48
CA GLN A 297 -20.88 23.77 30.36
C GLN A 297 -20.93 22.46 29.57
N ALA A 298 -21.87 22.32 28.63
CA ALA A 298 -21.97 21.13 27.79
C ALA A 298 -20.72 20.91 26.92
N ARG A 299 -20.09 21.99 26.45
CA ARG A 299 -18.79 21.92 25.72
C ARG A 299 -17.67 21.43 26.63
N ALA A 300 -17.50 22.03 27.81
CA ALA A 300 -16.46 21.64 28.77
C ALA A 300 -16.58 20.18 29.21
N GLU A 301 -17.80 19.70 29.47
CA GLU A 301 -18.02 18.29 29.79
C GLU A 301 -17.71 17.37 28.60
N ARG A 302 -18.01 17.80 27.38
CA ARG A 302 -17.71 17.03 26.17
C ARG A 302 -16.20 16.94 25.95
N SER A 303 -15.46 18.04 26.00
CA SER A 303 -14.00 18.02 25.83
C SER A 303 -13.31 17.22 26.93
N GLN A 304 -13.77 17.33 28.18
CA GLN A 304 -13.26 16.50 29.27
C GLN A 304 -13.53 15.00 29.06
N ARG A 305 -14.70 14.62 28.53
CA ARG A 305 -14.99 13.22 28.19
C ARG A 305 -14.12 12.72 27.05
N GLU A 306 -13.94 13.52 26.00
CA GLU A 306 -13.11 13.18 24.84
C GLU A 306 -11.63 13.02 25.22
N ASP A 307 -11.11 13.91 26.08
CA ASP A 307 -9.73 13.84 26.58
C ASP A 307 -9.50 12.62 27.48
N ARG A 308 -10.46 12.29 28.36
CA ARG A 308 -10.39 11.08 29.20
C ARG A 308 -10.57 9.78 28.42
N ALA A 309 -11.36 9.80 27.34
CA ALA A 309 -11.60 8.63 26.50
C ALA A 309 -10.40 8.31 25.61
N PHE A 310 -9.42 9.21 25.50
CA PHE A 310 -8.16 8.93 24.85
C PHE A 310 -7.35 7.94 25.70
N ASP A 311 -7.55 6.65 25.43
CA ASP A 311 -6.66 5.59 25.88
C ASP A 311 -5.35 5.77 25.11
N GLY A 312 -4.42 6.52 25.70
CA GLY A 312 -3.10 6.76 25.15
C GLY A 312 -2.31 5.47 25.08
N SER A 313 -2.62 4.62 24.08
CA SER A 313 -1.77 3.50 23.74
C SER A 313 -0.37 4.06 23.52
N PRO A 314 0.66 3.55 24.22
CA PRO A 314 1.95 4.20 24.21
C PRO A 314 2.44 4.29 22.78
N ALA A 315 2.51 5.51 22.26
CA ALA A 315 3.37 5.78 21.12
C ALA A 315 4.76 5.23 21.49
N PRO A 316 5.48 4.58 20.55
CA PRO A 316 6.80 4.04 20.84
C PRO A 316 7.62 5.12 21.56
N ALA A 317 8.21 4.75 22.69
CA ALA A 317 8.77 5.67 23.67
C ALA A 317 9.61 6.77 23.00
N GLY A 318 9.06 7.98 22.94
CA GLY A 318 9.72 9.13 22.33
C GLY A 318 8.75 10.01 21.54
N THR A 319 9.02 11.32 21.54
CA THR A 319 8.38 12.34 20.71
C THR A 319 8.68 12.20 19.21
N ALA A 320 9.24 11.07 18.78
CA ALA A 320 9.69 10.83 17.42
C ALA A 320 8.50 10.57 16.48
N ALA A 321 8.62 11.06 15.24
CA ALA A 321 7.66 10.76 14.19
C ALA A 321 7.65 9.26 13.87
N PHE A 322 6.47 8.68 13.65
CA PHE A 322 6.36 7.30 13.17
C PHE A 322 6.89 7.22 11.73
N ALA A 323 8.08 6.65 11.58
CA ALA A 323 8.79 6.49 10.31
C ALA A 323 9.48 5.12 10.27
N PRO A 324 8.72 4.02 10.11
CA PRO A 324 9.29 2.68 10.12
C PRO A 324 10.31 2.51 8.97
N PRO A 325 11.48 1.90 9.23
CA PRO A 325 12.49 1.68 8.20
C PRO A 325 11.99 0.69 7.15
N ASP A 326 12.52 0.78 5.92
CA ASP A 326 12.04 -0.05 4.81
C ASP A 326 12.23 -1.54 5.04
N ASP A 327 13.26 -1.97 5.78
CA ASP A 327 13.46 -3.37 6.13
C ASP A 327 12.36 -3.89 7.08
N LEU A 328 11.86 -3.07 8.01
CA LEU A 328 10.73 -3.42 8.86
C LEU A 328 9.44 -3.54 8.04
N LYS A 329 9.21 -2.61 7.10
CA LYS A 329 8.08 -2.67 6.16
C LYS A 329 8.11 -3.95 5.32
N LYS A 330 9.28 -4.30 4.78
CA LYS A 330 9.48 -5.53 3.98
C LYS A 330 9.17 -6.78 4.80
N ARG A 331 9.71 -6.88 6.02
CA ARG A 331 9.47 -8.01 6.93
C ARG A 331 8.00 -8.14 7.28
N PHE A 332 7.34 -7.04 7.64
CA PHE A 332 5.91 -7.04 7.96
C PHE A 332 5.08 -7.50 6.76
N ARG A 333 5.33 -6.96 5.55
CA ARG A 333 4.65 -7.39 4.32
C ARG A 333 4.81 -8.89 4.07
N GLN A 334 6.03 -9.41 4.18
CA GLN A 334 6.32 -10.83 3.98
C GLN A 334 5.63 -11.73 5.01
N LEU A 335 5.57 -11.29 6.27
CA LEU A 335 4.87 -12.00 7.33
C LEU A 335 3.35 -11.98 7.08
N ALA A 336 2.76 -10.80 6.86
CA ALA A 336 1.34 -10.62 6.60
C ALA A 336 0.85 -11.51 5.43
N GLN A 337 1.63 -11.60 4.34
CA GLN A 337 1.33 -12.49 3.22
C GLN A 337 1.17 -13.97 3.65
N LYS A 338 1.95 -14.42 4.63
CA LYS A 338 1.94 -15.81 5.11
C LYS A 338 0.82 -16.06 6.14
N ILE A 339 0.72 -15.19 7.13
CA ILE A 339 -0.13 -15.39 8.31
C ILE A 339 -1.54 -14.83 8.17
N HIS A 340 -1.90 -14.24 7.03
CA HIS A 340 -3.22 -13.62 6.89
C HIS A 340 -4.37 -14.60 7.18
N PRO A 341 -5.37 -14.24 8.01
CA PRO A 341 -6.46 -15.13 8.39
C PRO A 341 -7.33 -15.63 7.21
N ASP A 342 -7.53 -14.82 6.17
CA ASP A 342 -8.30 -15.23 4.97
C ASP A 342 -7.66 -16.33 4.11
N ARG A 343 -6.42 -16.70 4.42
CA ARG A 343 -5.72 -17.83 3.80
C ARG A 343 -5.88 -19.13 4.60
N ALA A 344 -6.62 -19.12 5.71
CA ALA A 344 -6.90 -20.30 6.52
C ALA A 344 -7.75 -21.32 5.77
N ALA A 345 -7.54 -22.61 6.05
CA ALA A 345 -8.35 -23.71 5.56
C ALA A 345 -9.57 -23.96 6.45
N ASP A 346 -9.47 -23.68 7.75
CA ASP A 346 -10.53 -23.86 8.74
C ASP A 346 -10.58 -22.74 9.80
N GLU A 347 -11.56 -22.82 10.68
CA GLU A 347 -11.85 -21.81 11.70
C GLU A 347 -10.79 -21.75 12.82
N ALA A 348 -10.18 -22.88 13.18
CA ALA A 348 -9.15 -22.93 14.21
C ALA A 348 -7.85 -22.28 13.69
N GLU A 349 -7.46 -22.61 12.47
CA GLU A 349 -6.35 -21.96 11.78
C GLU A 349 -6.63 -20.46 11.60
N ARG A 350 -7.87 -20.08 11.25
CA ARG A 350 -8.27 -18.67 11.13
C ARG A 350 -8.11 -17.90 12.44
N ALA A 351 -8.53 -18.49 13.56
CA ALA A 351 -8.39 -17.87 14.88
C ALA A 351 -6.91 -17.66 15.25
N TRP A 352 -6.07 -18.67 15.05
CA TRP A 352 -4.63 -18.58 15.31
C TRP A 352 -3.95 -17.52 14.44
N ARG A 353 -4.21 -17.53 13.13
CA ARG A 353 -3.73 -16.52 12.19
C ARG A 353 -4.20 -15.11 12.54
N THR A 354 -5.42 -14.96 13.04
CA THR A 354 -5.95 -13.67 13.51
C THR A 354 -5.13 -13.15 14.70
N GLN A 355 -4.78 -14.01 15.65
CA GLN A 355 -3.91 -13.63 16.76
C GLN A 355 -2.52 -13.20 16.27
N LEU A 356 -1.87 -14.00 15.42
CA LEU A 356 -0.56 -13.67 14.87
C LEU A 356 -0.58 -12.34 14.10
N MET A 357 -1.63 -12.10 13.29
CA MET A 357 -1.77 -10.87 12.53
C MET A 357 -1.95 -9.65 13.44
N SER A 358 -2.70 -9.79 14.54
CA SER A 358 -2.85 -8.75 15.56
C SER A 358 -1.51 -8.40 16.22
N GLU A 359 -0.73 -9.42 16.59
CA GLU A 359 0.60 -9.25 17.18
C GLU A 359 1.59 -8.62 16.18
N ALA A 360 1.59 -9.04 14.92
CA ALA A 360 2.38 -8.44 13.86
C ALA A 360 2.05 -6.96 13.64
N ASN A 361 0.75 -6.61 13.63
CA ASN A 361 0.28 -5.22 13.52
C ASN A 361 0.71 -4.36 14.70
N ARG A 362 0.73 -4.93 15.92
CA ARG A 362 1.23 -4.25 17.12
C ARG A 362 2.74 -4.02 17.03
N ALA A 363 3.52 -5.06 16.72
CA ALA A 363 4.97 -4.98 16.59
C ALA A 363 5.38 -3.96 15.53
N TYR A 364 4.74 -3.98 14.36
CA TYR A 364 5.00 -3.02 13.28
C TYR A 364 4.74 -1.57 13.70
N ARG A 365 3.59 -1.29 14.32
CA ARG A 365 3.26 0.08 14.78
C ARG A 365 4.16 0.57 15.92
N ALA A 366 4.71 -0.35 16.72
CA ALA A 366 5.69 -0.04 17.75
C ALA A 366 7.12 0.16 17.19
N GLY A 367 7.36 -0.13 15.91
CA GLY A 367 8.72 -0.16 15.36
C GLY A 367 9.57 -1.34 15.89
N ASP A 368 8.93 -2.34 16.47
CA ASP A 368 9.60 -3.46 17.16
C ASP A 368 9.90 -4.59 16.18
N ALA A 369 11.10 -4.52 15.59
CA ALA A 369 11.57 -5.56 14.68
C ALA A 369 11.76 -6.91 15.38
N ALA A 370 12.13 -6.94 16.66
CA ALA A 370 12.37 -8.18 17.39
C ALA A 370 11.05 -8.93 17.63
N ALA A 371 10.01 -8.23 18.11
CA ALA A 371 8.69 -8.82 18.26
C ALA A 371 8.11 -9.33 16.93
N LEU A 372 8.39 -8.65 15.81
CA LEU A 372 7.96 -9.12 14.49
C LEU A 372 8.65 -10.44 14.09
N GLU A 373 9.93 -10.61 14.42
CA GLU A 373 10.66 -11.87 14.22
C GLU A 373 10.16 -12.99 15.15
N GLU A 374 9.75 -12.67 16.38
CA GLU A 374 9.11 -13.63 17.28
C GLU A 374 7.79 -14.17 16.69
N VAL A 375 6.94 -13.30 16.14
CA VAL A 375 5.72 -13.74 15.43
C VAL A 375 6.06 -14.63 14.24
N PHE A 376 7.15 -14.33 13.52
CA PHE A 376 7.64 -15.16 12.43
C PHE A 376 8.10 -16.54 12.93
N ALA A 377 8.79 -16.60 14.06
CA ALA A 377 9.22 -17.85 14.70
C ALA A 377 8.01 -18.69 15.13
N LEU A 378 7.04 -18.10 15.82
CA LEU A 378 5.78 -18.75 16.23
C LEU A 378 5.03 -19.35 15.05
N TRP A 379 4.95 -18.61 13.93
CA TRP A 379 4.36 -19.12 12.70
C TRP A 379 5.08 -20.37 12.18
N ARG A 380 6.42 -20.36 12.13
CA ARG A 380 7.20 -21.52 11.66
C ARG A 380 7.05 -22.72 12.58
N GLU A 381 7.05 -22.51 13.89
CA GLU A 381 6.86 -23.58 14.87
C GLU A 381 5.47 -24.21 14.77
N GLY A 382 4.43 -23.38 14.63
CA GLY A 382 3.06 -23.86 14.42
C GLY A 382 2.87 -24.63 13.11
N GLN A 383 3.64 -24.31 12.05
CA GLN A 383 3.65 -25.12 10.83
C GLN A 383 4.29 -26.51 11.00
N GLN A 384 5.19 -26.67 11.97
CA GLN A 384 5.85 -27.95 12.25
C GLN A 384 5.00 -28.86 13.15
N GLN A 385 4.01 -28.31 13.85
CA GLN A 385 3.00 -29.09 14.55
C GLN A 385 1.98 -29.60 13.52
N PRO A 386 1.83 -30.93 13.34
CA PRO A 386 0.90 -31.45 12.36
C PRO A 386 -0.53 -31.12 12.79
N PHE A 387 -1.15 -30.13 12.16
CA PHE A 387 -2.59 -30.20 11.93
C PHE A 387 -2.85 -31.55 11.24
N PRO A 388 -3.86 -32.34 11.64
CA PRO A 388 -4.07 -33.69 11.10
C PRO A 388 -4.31 -33.59 9.59
N ALA A 389 -3.25 -33.74 8.82
CA ALA A 389 -3.27 -33.84 7.38
C ALA A 389 -3.52 -35.31 7.05
N PRO A 390 -4.45 -35.63 6.13
CA PRO A 390 -4.62 -37.01 5.69
C PRO A 390 -3.30 -37.54 5.12
N ALA A 391 -2.93 -38.76 5.52
CA ALA A 391 -1.63 -39.42 5.25
C ALA A 391 -1.35 -39.70 3.76
N VAL A 392 -2.29 -39.39 2.88
CA VAL A 392 -2.17 -39.47 1.42
C VAL A 392 -2.68 -38.14 0.89
N PRO A 393 -1.99 -37.45 -0.04
CA PRO A 393 -2.62 -36.35 -0.75
C PRO A 393 -3.77 -36.93 -1.58
N PRO A 394 -5.06 -36.68 -1.26
CA PRO A 394 -6.14 -37.11 -2.15
C PRO A 394 -5.93 -36.50 -3.54
N ALA A 395 -6.50 -37.14 -4.56
CA ALA A 395 -6.60 -36.56 -5.91
C ALA A 395 -7.13 -35.11 -5.86
N PRO A 396 -6.91 -34.26 -6.87
CA PRO A 396 -7.57 -32.96 -6.94
C PRO A 396 -9.10 -33.17 -6.91
N THR A 397 -9.71 -32.96 -5.73
CA THR A 397 -11.15 -33.10 -5.49
C THR A 397 -11.86 -31.76 -5.71
N SER A 398 -13.15 -31.82 -6.06
CA SER A 398 -14.04 -30.66 -6.14
C SER A 398 -14.06 -29.82 -4.85
N GLU A 399 -13.89 -30.48 -3.69
CA GLU A 399 -13.81 -29.85 -2.36
C GLU A 399 -12.59 -28.93 -2.19
N ARG A 400 -11.40 -29.35 -2.67
CA ARG A 400 -10.18 -28.53 -2.63
C ARG A 400 -10.27 -27.30 -3.52
N GLY A 401 -10.96 -27.42 -4.67
CA GLY A 401 -11.28 -26.27 -5.52
C GLY A 401 -12.27 -25.32 -4.84
N ALA A 402 -13.30 -25.85 -4.18
CA ALA A 402 -14.29 -25.06 -3.44
C ALA A 402 -13.66 -24.29 -2.27
N ALA A 403 -12.79 -24.92 -1.49
CA ALA A 403 -12.06 -24.27 -0.40
C ALA A 403 -11.19 -23.10 -0.91
N ARG A 404 -10.44 -23.30 -2.00
CA ARG A 404 -9.63 -22.23 -2.62
C ARG A 404 -10.48 -21.07 -3.13
N ARG A 405 -11.63 -21.34 -3.75
CA ARG A 405 -12.58 -20.28 -4.17
C ARG A 405 -13.13 -19.51 -2.98
N ALA A 406 -13.39 -20.18 -1.85
CA ALA A 406 -13.82 -19.53 -0.62
C ALA A 406 -12.73 -18.60 -0.05
N GLN A 407 -11.47 -19.06 -0.01
CA GLN A 407 -10.32 -18.25 0.37
C GLN A 407 -10.16 -17.02 -0.54
N LEU A 408 -10.29 -17.20 -1.86
CA LEU A 408 -10.19 -16.12 -2.84
C LEU A 408 -11.27 -15.06 -2.61
N ALA A 409 -12.50 -15.50 -2.33
CA ALA A 409 -13.60 -14.62 -1.98
C ALA A 409 -13.36 -13.89 -0.64
N ALA A 410 -12.72 -14.52 0.34
CA ALA A 410 -12.35 -13.89 1.61
C ALA A 410 -11.29 -12.80 1.42
N VAL A 411 -10.16 -13.15 0.78
CA VAL A 411 -9.07 -12.21 0.42
C VAL A 411 -9.62 -10.99 -0.32
N ARG A 412 -10.50 -11.21 -1.30
CA ARG A 412 -11.16 -10.13 -2.04
C ARG A 412 -11.97 -9.21 -1.14
N ARG A 413 -12.82 -9.79 -0.28
CA ARG A 413 -13.63 -8.99 0.65
C ARG A 413 -12.74 -8.15 1.56
N ARG A 414 -11.63 -8.72 2.04
CA ARG A 414 -10.69 -7.99 2.90
C ARG A 414 -9.98 -6.85 2.19
N ILE A 415 -9.53 -7.05 0.94
CA ILE A 415 -8.98 -5.96 0.10
C ILE A 415 -9.97 -4.78 0.03
N ALA A 416 -11.25 -5.07 -0.23
CA ALA A 416 -12.30 -4.03 -0.29
C ALA A 416 -12.53 -3.35 1.08
N VAL A 417 -12.53 -4.12 2.17
CA VAL A 417 -12.65 -3.59 3.54
C VAL A 417 -11.49 -2.67 3.88
N ILE A 418 -10.24 -3.05 3.60
CA ILE A 418 -9.07 -2.21 3.85
C ILE A 418 -9.15 -0.91 3.05
N GLY A 419 -9.55 -0.98 1.77
CA GLY A 419 -9.78 0.23 0.96
C GLY A 419 -10.79 1.18 1.60
N ALA A 420 -11.90 0.66 2.12
CA ALA A 420 -12.90 1.46 2.82
C ALA A 420 -12.44 1.95 4.21
N GLU A 421 -11.54 1.23 4.89
CA GLU A 421 -10.90 1.67 6.15
C GLU A 421 -9.93 2.82 5.90
N LEU A 422 -9.11 2.74 4.84
CA LEU A 422 -8.23 3.83 4.40
C LEU A 422 -9.03 5.08 4.04
N ASP A 423 -10.11 4.94 3.26
CA ASP A 423 -10.96 6.07 2.90
C ASP A 423 -11.61 6.74 4.13
N ARG A 424 -12.06 5.95 5.09
CA ARG A 424 -12.60 6.46 6.37
C ARG A 424 -11.52 7.17 7.19
N LEU A 425 -10.30 6.62 7.23
CA LEU A 425 -9.17 7.23 7.93
C LEU A 425 -8.82 8.59 7.34
N TYR A 426 -8.68 8.67 6.01
CA TYR A 426 -8.33 9.90 5.30
C TYR A 426 -9.44 10.96 5.31
N GLY A 427 -10.70 10.54 5.39
CA GLY A 427 -11.84 11.45 5.56
C GLY A 427 -12.08 11.90 7.01
N SER A 428 -11.23 11.52 7.97
CA SER A 428 -11.40 11.90 9.37
C SER A 428 -10.85 13.31 9.66
N LYS A 429 -11.51 14.04 10.57
CA LYS A 429 -11.04 15.37 11.02
C LYS A 429 -9.63 15.36 11.62
N LEU A 430 -9.28 14.26 12.30
CA LEU A 430 -7.93 14.09 12.83
C LEU A 430 -6.89 14.00 11.71
N TYR A 431 -7.23 13.31 10.62
CA TYR A 431 -6.37 13.22 9.44
C TYR A 431 -6.26 14.58 8.71
N GLU A 432 -7.35 15.34 8.60
CA GLU A 432 -7.30 16.71 8.06
C GLU A 432 -6.30 17.59 8.84
N LEU A 433 -6.36 17.54 10.18
CA LEU A 433 -5.41 18.25 11.03
C LEU A 433 -3.98 17.72 10.87
N PHE A 434 -3.81 16.40 10.78
CA PHE A 434 -2.51 15.77 10.51
C PHE A 434 -1.91 16.25 9.19
N ALA A 435 -2.71 16.27 8.12
CA ALA A 435 -2.28 16.74 6.80
C ALA A 435 -1.90 18.23 6.82
N ALA A 436 -2.68 19.08 7.51
CA ALA A 436 -2.36 20.48 7.71
C ALA A 436 -1.05 20.68 8.50
N ALA A 437 -0.84 19.90 9.56
CA ALA A 437 0.40 19.93 10.35
C ALA A 437 1.60 19.48 9.52
N ARG A 438 1.45 18.46 8.67
CA ARG A 438 2.50 18.01 7.75
C ARG A 438 2.87 19.09 6.72
N LEU A 439 1.87 19.79 6.18
CA LEU A 439 2.09 20.90 5.26
C LEU A 439 2.83 22.06 5.95
N ALA A 440 2.45 22.41 7.18
CA ALA A 440 3.15 23.41 7.99
C ALA A 440 4.62 22.98 8.26
N ALA A 441 4.86 21.72 8.60
CA ALA A 441 6.20 21.19 8.85
C ALA A 441 7.12 21.32 7.62
N ARG A 442 6.60 21.08 6.41
CA ARG A 442 7.33 21.31 5.15
C ARG A 442 7.73 22.77 4.93
N GLN A 443 6.98 23.70 5.53
CA GLN A 443 7.26 25.14 5.51
C GLN A 443 8.14 25.57 6.70
N GLY A 444 8.66 24.63 7.49
CA GLY A 444 9.45 24.91 8.69
C GLY A 444 8.63 25.39 9.90
N ARG A 445 7.32 25.17 9.91
CA ARG A 445 6.40 25.59 10.97
C ARG A 445 5.90 24.41 11.79
N ASP A 446 5.68 24.61 13.09
CA ASP A 446 5.03 23.62 13.97
C ASP A 446 3.61 24.08 14.32
N LEU A 447 2.63 23.56 13.58
CA LEU A 447 1.22 23.91 13.74
C LEU A 447 0.70 23.58 15.15
N LEU A 448 1.14 22.48 15.76
CA LEU A 448 0.66 22.10 17.10
C LEU A 448 1.21 23.06 18.17
N ALA A 449 2.48 23.47 18.02
CA ALA A 449 3.07 24.48 18.89
C ALA A 449 2.38 25.86 18.74
N GLU A 450 2.10 26.29 17.50
CA GLU A 450 1.35 27.52 17.22
C GLU A 450 -0.05 27.48 17.87
N MET A 451 -0.76 26.35 17.75
CA MET A 451 -2.06 26.14 18.39
C MET A 451 -1.95 26.19 19.92
N ALA A 452 -0.95 25.53 20.49
CA ALA A 452 -0.72 25.52 21.93
C ALA A 452 -0.46 26.94 22.47
N GLN A 453 0.39 27.73 21.80
CA GLN A 453 0.67 29.13 22.17
C GLN A 453 -0.58 30.00 22.14
N ARG A 454 -1.43 29.84 21.11
CA ARG A 454 -2.70 30.56 21.00
C ARG A 454 -3.65 30.20 22.14
N LEU A 455 -3.75 28.93 22.49
CA LEU A 455 -4.58 28.46 23.60
C LEU A 455 -4.05 28.97 24.94
N ASP A 456 -2.74 28.96 25.16
CA ASP A 456 -2.12 29.49 26.39
C ASP A 456 -2.45 30.98 26.58
N ALA A 457 -2.44 31.78 25.50
CA ALA A 457 -2.85 33.18 25.56
C ALA A 457 -4.34 33.35 25.89
N GLN A 458 -5.23 32.51 25.33
CA GLN A 458 -6.67 32.54 25.62
C GLN A 458 -6.97 32.08 27.05
N ILE A 459 -6.25 31.08 27.55
CA ILE A 459 -6.35 30.61 28.93
C ILE A 459 -5.92 31.72 29.89
N ALA A 460 -4.79 32.39 29.63
CA ALA A 460 -4.32 33.50 30.44
C ALA A 460 -5.34 34.65 30.48
N GLN A 461 -5.93 35.01 29.34
CA GLN A 461 -7.00 36.01 29.26
C GLN A 461 -8.23 35.59 30.07
N ALA A 462 -8.72 34.37 29.87
CA ALA A 462 -9.90 33.87 30.57
C ALA A 462 -9.71 33.82 32.10
N ARG A 463 -8.50 33.45 32.56
CA ARG A 463 -8.15 33.51 33.99
C ARG A 463 -8.15 34.95 34.51
N ALA A 464 -7.53 35.89 33.79
CA ALA A 464 -7.53 37.29 34.17
C ALA A 464 -8.95 37.90 34.25
N GLU A 465 -9.85 37.53 33.34
CA GLU A 465 -11.26 37.95 33.37
C GLU A 465 -12.03 37.39 34.58
N LEU A 466 -11.70 36.18 35.04
CA LEU A 466 -12.27 35.59 36.26
C LEU A 466 -11.76 36.25 37.53
N ASP A 467 -10.47 36.63 37.54
CA ASP A 467 -9.81 37.24 38.69
C ASP A 467 -10.15 38.73 38.86
N MET A 468 -10.65 39.39 37.81
CA MET A 468 -11.10 40.78 37.92
C MET A 468 -12.34 40.87 38.83
N PRO A 469 -12.27 41.61 39.97
CA PRO A 469 -13.42 41.85 40.81
C PRO A 469 -14.47 42.59 39.98
N GLY A 470 -15.67 42.01 39.92
CA GLY A 470 -16.80 42.51 39.14
C GLY A 470 -17.50 43.69 39.77
#